data_AF-A0A5P9Q151-F1
#
_entry.id   AF-A0A5P9Q151-F1
#
_cell.length_a   1.000
_cell.length_b   1.000
_cell.length_c   1.000
_cell.angle_alpha   90.00
_cell.angle_beta   90.00
_cell.angle_gamma   90.00
#
_symmetry.space_group_name_H-M   'P 1'
#
loop_
_entity.id
_entity.type
_entity.pdbx_description
1 polymer ?
#
loop_
_entity_poly.entity_id
_entity_poly.type
_entity_poly.pdbx_seq_one_letter_code
_entity_poly.pdbx_strand_id
1 'polypeptide(L)'
;MKLPWERERDRFARAVENPSPDDDEFRHELDLVGRLRRLGDAASPGPETRERIAAAIEARPVAPQPRRRPRLGPVVAGGLAGLIAIGGLGVALAGDALPGDSLYGMKLAGETATVGLTFDDEARAGKRLDHAGGRLAELRELGGHDAAEFRAALDSFGQATREGTAELTAVATGTSGAQLTGLRAWAAEQSRLLADLRPSVPEGAGAAYDNAVALVDRVDRRAAALAERMSCYQITSGRYDDLGALPATGGCALGGIPPADPADPADPGIPAPVPVDRPESPTVATPPVDDSPVTATPVLVAPSPEAPPVIETPPPVTRPRPPIMPPPPGELLRLPPLLPGLPEVRVGW
;
A
#
# COMPACT_ATOMS: atom_id res chain seq x y z
N MET A 1 -23.92 -6.98 -11.61
CA MET A 1 -23.81 -8.46 -11.66
C MET A 1 -22.76 -8.84 -10.63
N LYS A 2 -23.15 -9.49 -9.53
CA LYS A 2 -22.23 -9.72 -8.39
C LYS A 2 -21.10 -10.68 -8.77
N LEU A 3 -19.90 -10.37 -8.31
CA LEU A 3 -18.70 -11.20 -8.54
C LEU A 3 -18.85 -12.54 -7.81
N PRO A 4 -18.18 -13.62 -8.27
CA PRO A 4 -18.28 -14.95 -7.64
C PRO A 4 -17.98 -14.94 -6.14
N TRP A 5 -16.95 -14.21 -5.71
CA TRP A 5 -16.54 -14.09 -4.31
C TRP A 5 -17.51 -13.25 -3.47
N GLU A 6 -18.22 -12.27 -4.06
CA GLU A 6 -19.27 -11.51 -3.35
C GLU A 6 -20.47 -12.40 -3.02
N ARG A 7 -20.83 -13.30 -3.94
CA ARG A 7 -21.93 -14.26 -3.72
C ARG A 7 -21.59 -15.27 -2.63
N GLU A 8 -20.33 -15.70 -2.56
CA GLU A 8 -19.84 -16.60 -1.53
C GLU A 8 -19.85 -15.94 -0.15
N ARG A 9 -19.37 -14.68 -0.05
CA ARG A 9 -19.47 -13.88 1.17
C ARG A 9 -20.91 -13.67 1.65
N ASP A 10 -21.83 -13.36 0.72
CA ASP A 10 -23.25 -13.18 1.05
C ASP A 10 -23.91 -14.49 1.53
N ARG A 11 -23.49 -15.65 1.00
CA ARG A 11 -23.98 -16.97 1.44
C ARG A 11 -23.45 -17.33 2.82
N PHE A 12 -22.15 -17.12 3.06
CA PHE A 12 -21.56 -17.35 4.36
C PHE A 12 -22.16 -16.43 5.43
N ALA A 13 -22.37 -15.14 5.12
CA ALA A 13 -23.01 -14.19 6.05
C ALA A 13 -24.42 -14.66 6.45
N ARG A 14 -25.22 -15.14 5.50
CA ARG A 14 -26.54 -15.73 5.79
C ARG A 14 -26.46 -17.00 6.63
N ALA A 15 -25.48 -17.87 6.36
CA ALA A 15 -25.29 -19.11 7.12
C ALA A 15 -24.85 -18.83 8.58
N VAL A 16 -24.11 -17.73 8.82
CA VAL A 16 -23.75 -17.27 10.17
C VAL A 16 -24.97 -16.72 10.93
N GLU A 17 -25.87 -16.04 10.23
CA GLU A 17 -27.09 -15.46 10.82
C GLU A 17 -28.18 -16.51 11.08
N ASN A 18 -28.37 -17.46 10.16
CA ASN A 18 -29.40 -18.49 10.23
C ASN A 18 -28.82 -19.86 9.81
N PRO A 19 -28.11 -20.54 10.73
CA PRO A 19 -27.42 -21.78 10.40
C PRO A 19 -28.41 -22.90 10.08
N SER A 20 -28.31 -23.47 8.87
CA SER A 20 -29.10 -24.63 8.45
C SER A 20 -28.29 -25.93 8.62
N PRO A 21 -28.93 -27.07 8.95
CA PRO A 21 -28.26 -28.37 8.98
C PRO A 21 -27.65 -28.80 7.63
N ASP A 22 -28.11 -28.21 6.53
CA ASP A 22 -27.68 -28.51 5.16
C ASP A 22 -26.47 -27.66 4.69
N ASP A 23 -25.93 -26.76 5.53
CA ASP A 23 -24.79 -25.90 5.19
C ASP A 23 -23.44 -26.63 5.32
N ASP A 24 -23.34 -27.75 4.61
CA ASP A 24 -22.19 -28.66 4.62
C ASP A 24 -20.89 -27.99 4.12
N GLU A 25 -21.04 -26.99 3.24
CA GLU A 25 -19.97 -26.18 2.63
C GLU A 25 -19.24 -25.33 3.68
N PHE A 26 -19.93 -24.83 4.71
CA PHE A 26 -19.38 -23.90 5.71
C PHE A 26 -19.28 -24.50 7.12
N ARG A 27 -19.43 -25.82 7.24
CA ARG A 27 -19.55 -26.50 8.52
C ARG A 27 -18.36 -26.23 9.45
N HIS A 28 -17.15 -26.14 8.89
CA HIS A 28 -15.93 -25.90 9.66
C HIS A 28 -15.86 -24.45 10.16
N GLU A 29 -16.19 -23.51 9.29
CA GLU A 29 -16.20 -22.08 9.53
C GLU A 29 -17.30 -21.69 10.53
N LEU A 30 -18.49 -22.26 10.39
CA LEU A 30 -19.62 -22.07 11.32
C LEU A 30 -19.32 -22.63 12.71
N ASP A 31 -18.62 -23.77 12.79
CA ASP A 31 -18.15 -24.30 14.07
C ASP A 31 -17.08 -23.40 14.72
N LEU A 32 -16.14 -22.86 13.94
CA LEU A 32 -15.18 -21.84 14.38
C LEU A 32 -15.89 -20.59 14.93
N VAL A 33 -16.85 -20.03 14.18
CA VAL A 33 -17.68 -18.89 14.61
C VAL A 33 -18.46 -19.24 15.88
N GLY A 34 -19.01 -20.45 15.97
CA GLY A 34 -19.71 -20.94 17.16
C GLY A 34 -18.80 -21.04 18.39
N ARG A 35 -17.56 -21.52 18.23
CA ARG A 35 -16.56 -21.55 19.31
C ARG A 35 -16.19 -20.13 19.75
N LEU A 36 -15.96 -19.23 18.79
CA LEU A 36 -15.65 -17.82 19.07
C LEU A 36 -16.79 -17.10 19.81
N ARG A 37 -18.04 -17.34 19.40
CA ARG A 37 -19.23 -16.79 20.06
C ARG A 37 -19.35 -17.28 21.50
N ARG A 38 -19.18 -18.59 21.73
CA ARG A 38 -19.18 -19.16 23.09
C ARG A 38 -18.08 -18.58 23.98
N LEU A 39 -16.89 -18.31 23.41
CA LEU A 39 -15.80 -17.65 24.12
C LEU A 39 -16.12 -16.17 24.43
N GLY A 40 -16.77 -15.47 23.50
CA GLY A 40 -17.24 -14.09 23.69
C GLY A 40 -18.33 -13.97 24.76
N ASP A 41 -19.29 -14.89 24.76
CA ASP A 41 -20.35 -14.94 25.77
C ASP A 41 -19.79 -15.22 27.17
N ALA A 42 -18.79 -16.11 27.26
CA ALA A 42 -18.07 -16.40 28.50
C ALA A 42 -17.18 -15.24 29.00
N ALA A 43 -16.81 -14.31 28.10
CA ALA A 43 -16.00 -13.13 28.41
C ALA A 43 -16.83 -11.86 28.68
N SER A 44 -18.15 -11.94 28.54
CA SER A 44 -19.06 -10.81 28.73
C SER A 44 -19.09 -10.39 30.20
N PRO A 45 -18.72 -9.14 30.56
CA PRO A 45 -18.77 -8.69 31.94
C PRO A 45 -20.20 -8.72 32.44
N GLY A 46 -20.44 -9.35 33.60
CA GLY A 46 -21.77 -9.40 34.21
C GLY A 46 -22.35 -8.00 34.50
N PRO A 47 -23.69 -7.89 34.68
CA PRO A 47 -24.39 -6.61 34.80
C PRO A 47 -23.83 -5.72 35.92
N GLU A 48 -23.50 -6.31 37.08
CA GLU A 48 -22.87 -5.56 38.19
C GLU A 48 -21.47 -5.02 37.84
N THR A 49 -20.71 -5.70 36.98
CA THR A 49 -19.40 -5.20 36.55
C THR A 49 -19.56 -4.07 35.54
N ARG A 50 -20.59 -4.11 34.70
CA ARG A 50 -20.93 -3.02 33.77
C ARG A 50 -21.40 -1.78 34.52
N GLU A 51 -22.26 -1.93 35.53
CA GLU A 51 -22.71 -0.83 36.38
C GLU A 51 -21.55 -0.20 37.16
N ARG A 52 -20.62 -1.00 37.68
CA ARG A 52 -19.41 -0.47 38.34
C ARG A 52 -18.48 0.28 37.38
N ILE A 53 -18.34 -0.18 36.14
CA ILE A 53 -17.52 0.50 35.13
C ILE A 53 -18.18 1.81 34.73
N ALA A 54 -19.50 1.82 34.49
CA ALA A 54 -20.26 3.03 34.20
C ALA A 54 -20.16 4.06 35.35
N ALA A 55 -20.38 3.62 36.60
CA ALA A 55 -20.24 4.47 37.77
C ALA A 55 -18.80 4.98 37.99
N ALA A 56 -17.78 4.18 37.67
CA ALA A 56 -16.38 4.59 37.78
C ALA A 56 -15.95 5.62 36.71
N ILE A 57 -16.61 5.61 35.55
CA ILE A 57 -16.40 6.61 34.49
C ILE A 57 -17.07 7.94 34.88
N GLU A 58 -18.25 7.88 35.50
CA GLU A 58 -19.00 9.08 35.92
C GLU A 58 -18.44 9.74 37.19
N ALA A 59 -17.92 8.96 38.15
CA ALA A 59 -17.58 9.45 39.48
C ALA A 59 -16.10 9.84 39.69
N ARG A 60 -15.41 10.42 38.69
CA ARG A 60 -13.97 10.73 38.85
C ARG A 60 -13.71 12.05 39.61
N PRO A 61 -13.26 11.96 40.88
CA PRO A 61 -12.10 12.72 41.32
C PRO A 61 -10.92 11.80 41.63
N VAL A 62 -9.71 12.30 41.33
CA VAL A 62 -8.45 11.60 41.53
C VAL A 62 -8.15 11.47 43.03
N ALA A 63 -8.24 10.27 43.58
CA ALA A 63 -7.63 9.92 44.86
C ALA A 63 -6.98 8.52 44.79
N PRO A 64 -5.79 8.31 45.38
CA PRO A 64 -5.06 7.06 45.26
C PRO A 64 -5.55 6.05 46.30
N GLN A 65 -5.95 4.85 45.86
CA GLN A 65 -6.26 3.73 46.75
C GLN A 65 -5.12 2.69 46.78
N PRO A 66 -4.92 2.00 47.92
CA PRO A 66 -3.72 1.21 48.20
C PRO A 66 -3.74 -0.18 47.55
N ARG A 67 -2.55 -0.60 47.11
CA ARG A 67 -2.27 -1.86 46.41
C ARG A 67 -2.57 -3.09 47.28
N ARG A 68 -3.49 -3.95 46.84
CA ARG A 68 -3.48 -5.38 47.19
C ARG A 68 -3.06 -6.19 45.97
N ARG A 69 -2.03 -7.02 46.15
CA ARG A 69 -1.55 -7.97 45.14
C ARG A 69 -2.47 -9.19 45.08
N PRO A 70 -3.01 -9.60 43.92
CA PRO A 70 -3.47 -10.96 43.74
C PRO A 70 -2.47 -11.78 42.90
N ARG A 71 -2.51 -13.08 43.16
CA ARG A 71 -1.57 -14.10 42.70
C ARG A 71 -1.72 -14.36 41.20
N LEU A 72 -0.59 -14.37 40.49
CA LEU A 72 -0.46 -14.70 39.07
C LEU A 72 -0.52 -16.23 38.90
N GLY A 73 -1.50 -16.74 38.17
CA GLY A 73 -1.64 -18.19 37.93
C GLY A 73 -2.22 -18.57 36.56
N PRO A 74 -3.36 -18.00 36.11
CA PRO A 74 -3.85 -18.28 34.75
C PRO A 74 -4.42 -17.06 34.00
N VAL A 75 -3.89 -15.84 34.21
CA VAL A 75 -4.46 -14.60 33.61
C VAL A 75 -3.89 -14.26 32.22
N VAL A 76 -2.83 -14.93 31.78
CA VAL A 76 -2.07 -14.50 30.59
C VAL A 76 -2.82 -14.76 29.26
N ALA A 77 -3.70 -15.77 29.18
CA ALA A 77 -4.47 -16.05 27.96
C ALA A 77 -5.76 -15.21 27.83
N GLY A 78 -6.43 -14.87 28.94
CA GLY A 78 -7.66 -14.06 28.94
C GLY A 78 -7.40 -12.55 28.80
N GLY A 79 -6.24 -12.08 29.26
CA GLY A 79 -5.86 -10.66 29.17
C GLY A 79 -5.67 -10.17 27.73
N LEU A 80 -5.14 -11.01 26.85
CA LEU A 80 -4.89 -10.65 25.45
C LEU A 80 -6.21 -10.54 24.65
N ALA A 81 -7.15 -11.47 24.85
CA ALA A 81 -8.47 -11.42 24.21
C ALA A 81 -9.32 -10.24 24.73
N GLY A 82 -9.24 -9.93 26.03
CA GLY A 82 -9.89 -8.74 26.60
C GLY A 82 -9.34 -7.42 26.04
N LEU A 83 -8.02 -7.34 25.81
CA LEU A 83 -7.40 -6.16 25.18
C LEU A 83 -7.76 -6.04 23.69
N ILE A 84 -7.89 -7.14 22.96
CA ILE A 84 -8.37 -7.16 21.57
C ILE A 84 -9.87 -6.77 21.51
N ALA A 85 -10.69 -7.21 22.47
CA ALA A 85 -12.11 -6.85 22.52
C ALA A 85 -12.35 -5.38 22.93
N ILE A 86 -11.60 -4.85 23.89
CA ILE A 86 -11.66 -3.43 24.28
C ILE A 86 -11.07 -2.53 23.19
N GLY A 87 -9.99 -2.98 22.53
CA GLY A 87 -9.44 -2.32 21.35
C GLY A 87 -10.42 -2.34 20.16
N GLY A 88 -11.08 -3.47 19.91
CA GLY A 88 -12.07 -3.62 18.85
C GLY A 88 -13.32 -2.78 19.06
N LEU A 89 -13.80 -2.65 20.31
CA LEU A 89 -14.95 -1.80 20.63
C LEU A 89 -14.60 -0.30 20.54
N GLY A 90 -13.38 0.08 20.94
CA GLY A 90 -12.88 1.45 20.79
C GLY A 90 -12.67 1.86 19.32
N VAL A 91 -12.20 0.94 18.48
CA VAL A 91 -12.09 1.14 17.03
C VAL A 91 -13.48 1.21 16.37
N ALA A 92 -14.42 0.36 16.80
CA ALA A 92 -15.79 0.41 16.29
C ALA A 92 -16.50 1.73 16.65
N LEU A 93 -16.31 2.23 17.88
CA LEU A 93 -16.86 3.52 18.33
C LEU A 93 -16.17 4.73 17.68
N ALA A 94 -14.91 4.58 17.26
CA ALA A 94 -14.18 5.61 16.53
C ALA A 94 -14.45 5.59 15.00
N GLY A 95 -15.22 4.62 14.50
CA GLY A 95 -15.50 4.46 13.07
C GLY A 95 -16.14 5.71 12.44
N ASP A 96 -16.98 6.40 13.19
CA ASP A 96 -17.69 7.61 12.75
C ASP A 96 -16.99 8.91 13.19
N ALA A 97 -15.80 8.84 13.79
CA ALA A 97 -15.06 10.04 14.16
C ALA A 97 -14.62 10.79 12.90
N LEU A 98 -14.91 12.10 12.88
CA LEU A 98 -14.51 13.03 11.83
C LEU A 98 -13.16 13.69 12.17
N PRO A 99 -12.44 14.21 11.16
CA PRO A 99 -11.28 15.06 11.43
C PRO A 99 -11.65 16.18 12.41
N GLY A 100 -10.84 16.39 13.45
CA GLY A 100 -11.13 17.32 14.55
C GLY A 100 -11.74 16.67 15.79
N ASP A 101 -12.36 15.49 15.66
CA ASP A 101 -12.91 14.77 16.81
C ASP A 101 -11.81 14.15 17.68
N SER A 102 -12.05 14.12 19.00
CA SER A 102 -11.12 13.52 19.98
C SER A 102 -10.80 12.04 19.70
N LEU A 103 -11.70 11.30 19.07
CA LEU A 103 -11.53 9.88 18.73
C LEU A 103 -10.91 9.67 17.34
N TYR A 104 -10.66 10.72 16.56
CA TYR A 104 -10.12 10.59 15.21
C TYR A 104 -8.72 9.93 15.20
N GLY A 105 -7.88 10.24 16.19
CA GLY A 105 -6.59 9.57 16.36
C GLY A 105 -6.72 8.06 16.59
N MET A 106 -7.79 7.62 17.26
CA MET A 106 -8.08 6.19 17.47
C MET A 106 -8.54 5.53 16.15
N LYS A 107 -9.35 6.22 15.35
CA LYS A 107 -9.74 5.77 14.01
C LYS A 107 -8.52 5.51 13.14
N LEU A 108 -7.63 6.49 13.03
CA LEU A 108 -6.41 6.39 12.23
C LEU A 108 -5.47 5.27 12.73
N ALA A 109 -5.36 5.09 14.05
CA ALA A 109 -4.59 3.99 14.63
C ALA A 109 -5.21 2.62 14.28
N GLY A 110 -6.54 2.50 14.34
CA GLY A 110 -7.27 1.30 13.93
C GLY A 110 -7.05 0.98 12.45
N GLU A 111 -7.16 1.97 11.57
CA GLU A 111 -6.92 1.82 10.14
C GLU A 111 -5.48 1.35 9.85
N THR A 112 -4.50 1.99 10.49
CA THR A 112 -3.09 1.60 10.38
C THR A 112 -2.86 0.16 10.84
N ALA A 113 -3.47 -0.25 11.96
CA ALA A 113 -3.38 -1.61 12.46
C ALA A 113 -4.01 -2.61 11.48
N THR A 114 -5.17 -2.29 10.89
CA THR A 114 -5.81 -3.19 9.91
C THR A 114 -4.96 -3.38 8.65
N VAL A 115 -4.30 -2.33 8.17
CA VAL A 115 -3.37 -2.41 7.03
C VAL A 115 -2.15 -3.24 7.41
N GLY A 116 -1.55 -3.01 8.59
CA GLY A 116 -0.36 -3.72 9.07
C GLY A 116 -0.57 -5.21 9.36
N LEU A 117 -1.81 -5.62 9.66
CA LEU A 117 -2.19 -7.01 9.85
C LEU A 117 -2.61 -7.71 8.56
N THR A 118 -2.65 -7.00 7.43
CA THR A 118 -3.02 -7.55 6.13
C THR A 118 -1.77 -8.02 5.39
N PHE A 119 -1.59 -9.34 5.33
CA PHE A 119 -0.39 -9.96 4.75
C PHE A 119 -0.36 -9.91 3.22
N ASP A 120 -1.51 -10.12 2.58
CA ASP A 120 -1.63 -10.11 1.13
C ASP A 120 -1.52 -8.69 0.57
N ASP A 121 -0.64 -8.49 -0.42
CA ASP A 121 -0.31 -7.18 -0.98
C ASP A 121 -1.52 -6.55 -1.70
N GLU A 122 -2.33 -7.36 -2.39
CA GLU A 122 -3.54 -6.89 -3.07
C GLU A 122 -4.58 -6.42 -2.04
N ALA A 123 -4.85 -7.23 -1.02
CA ALA A 123 -5.77 -6.90 0.05
C ALA A 123 -5.30 -5.67 0.84
N ARG A 124 -3.99 -5.53 1.06
CA ARG A 124 -3.41 -4.39 1.77
C ARG A 124 -3.54 -3.11 0.95
N ALA A 125 -3.22 -3.16 -0.34
CA ALA A 125 -3.43 -2.06 -1.28
C ALA A 125 -4.91 -1.64 -1.36
N GLY A 126 -5.82 -2.62 -1.44
CA GLY A 126 -7.26 -2.40 -1.41
C GLY A 126 -7.70 -1.66 -0.14
N LYS A 127 -7.25 -2.09 1.04
CA LYS A 127 -7.56 -1.40 2.31
C LYS A 127 -7.08 0.05 2.33
N ARG A 128 -5.90 0.35 1.77
CA ARG A 128 -5.40 1.73 1.68
C ARG A 128 -6.31 2.59 0.80
N LEU A 129 -6.77 2.06 -0.33
CA LEU A 129 -7.70 2.76 -1.24
C LEU A 129 -9.10 2.93 -0.62
N ASP A 130 -9.55 1.96 0.18
CA ASP A 130 -10.79 2.07 0.96
C ASP A 130 -10.69 3.20 2.01
N HIS A 131 -9.59 3.23 2.78
CA HIS A 131 -9.35 4.30 3.77
C HIS A 131 -9.25 5.67 3.11
N ALA A 132 -8.61 5.76 1.94
CA ALA A 132 -8.58 6.97 1.13
C ALA A 132 -10.01 7.41 0.76
N GLY A 133 -10.84 6.52 0.20
CA GLY A 133 -12.23 6.84 -0.11
C GLY A 133 -13.04 7.29 1.11
N GLY A 134 -12.78 6.67 2.28
CA GLY A 134 -13.35 7.08 3.56
C GLY A 134 -13.04 8.54 3.92
N ARG A 135 -11.81 9.01 3.68
CA ARG A 135 -11.44 10.42 3.93
C ARG A 135 -12.29 11.39 3.13
N LEU A 136 -12.62 11.09 1.88
CA LEU A 136 -13.48 11.96 1.07
C LEU A 136 -14.94 11.92 1.52
N ALA A 137 -15.40 10.78 2.06
CA ALA A 137 -16.74 10.68 2.63
C ALA A 137 -16.89 11.54 3.89
N GLU A 138 -15.90 11.53 4.77
CA GLU A 138 -15.86 12.36 5.99
C GLU A 138 -15.86 13.87 5.67
N LEU A 139 -15.17 14.29 4.61
CA LEU A 139 -15.16 15.69 4.19
C LEU A 139 -16.55 16.21 3.80
N ARG A 140 -17.44 15.33 3.31
CA ARG A 140 -18.85 15.69 3.05
C ARG A 140 -19.62 15.93 4.34
N GLU A 141 -19.28 15.20 5.40
CA GLU A 141 -19.94 15.31 6.71
C GLU A 141 -19.45 16.54 7.50
N LEU A 142 -18.18 16.95 7.32
CA LEU A 142 -17.60 18.13 7.97
C LEU A 142 -18.19 19.48 7.53
N GLY A 143 -18.85 19.56 6.38
CA GLY A 143 -19.55 20.79 5.94
C GLY A 143 -18.66 22.01 5.64
N GLY A 144 -17.33 21.85 5.56
CA GLY A 144 -16.41 22.88 5.08
C GLY A 144 -16.10 24.03 6.06
N HIS A 145 -16.22 23.81 7.37
CA HIS A 145 -16.03 24.89 8.35
C HIS A 145 -14.56 25.12 8.79
N ASP A 146 -13.70 24.11 8.70
CA ASP A 146 -12.27 24.22 9.05
C ASP A 146 -11.38 23.89 7.84
N ALA A 147 -10.72 24.91 7.29
CA ALA A 147 -9.83 24.75 6.14
C ALA A 147 -8.54 23.97 6.45
N ALA A 148 -8.07 23.95 7.71
CA ALA A 148 -6.88 23.20 8.09
C ALA A 148 -7.19 21.70 8.17
N GLU A 149 -8.30 21.33 8.80
CA GLU A 149 -8.77 19.94 8.87
C GLU A 149 -9.13 19.42 7.47
N PHE A 150 -9.77 20.26 6.65
CA PHE A 150 -10.10 19.90 5.27
C PHE A 150 -8.85 19.58 4.44
N ARG A 151 -7.81 20.42 4.54
CA ARG A 151 -6.51 20.16 3.88
C ARG A 151 -5.85 18.89 4.41
N ALA A 152 -5.82 18.71 5.72
CA ALA A 152 -5.20 17.53 6.33
C ALA A 152 -5.89 16.22 5.88
N ALA A 153 -7.22 16.22 5.76
CA ALA A 153 -7.97 15.10 5.23
C ALA A 153 -7.67 14.82 3.74
N LEU A 154 -7.56 15.86 2.91
CA LEU A 154 -7.16 15.72 1.50
C LEU A 154 -5.70 15.26 1.33
N ASP A 155 -4.79 15.71 2.19
CA ASP A 155 -3.40 15.25 2.19
C ASP A 155 -3.32 13.76 2.58
N SER A 156 -4.09 13.36 3.60
CA SER A 156 -4.23 11.96 4.02
C SER A 156 -4.82 11.08 2.90
N PHE A 157 -5.89 11.55 2.26
CA PHE A 157 -6.45 10.94 1.05
C PHE A 157 -5.37 10.74 -0.03
N GLY A 158 -4.60 11.79 -0.30
CA GLY A 158 -3.57 11.76 -1.32
C GLY A 158 -2.43 10.80 -1.01
N GLN A 159 -2.02 10.70 0.26
CA GLN A 159 -1.00 9.74 0.69
C GLN A 159 -1.48 8.30 0.54
N ALA A 160 -2.64 7.97 1.11
CA ALA A 160 -3.22 6.63 1.04
C ALA A 160 -3.50 6.18 -0.41
N THR A 161 -3.95 7.11 -1.27
CA THR A 161 -4.15 6.88 -2.70
C THR A 161 -2.85 6.51 -3.41
N ARG A 162 -1.76 7.25 -3.18
CA ARG A 162 -0.45 6.96 -3.78
C ARG A 162 0.08 5.60 -3.33
N GLU A 163 0.09 5.35 -2.02
CA GLU A 163 0.58 4.10 -1.45
C GLU A 163 -0.23 2.90 -1.96
N GLY A 164 -1.56 2.98 -1.90
CA GLY A 164 -2.46 1.93 -2.39
C GLY A 164 -2.33 1.71 -3.90
N THR A 165 -2.22 2.78 -4.70
CA THR A 165 -2.05 2.66 -6.15
C THR A 165 -0.70 2.07 -6.53
N ALA A 166 0.39 2.52 -5.90
CA ALA A 166 1.73 2.01 -6.17
C ALA A 166 1.83 0.51 -5.85
N GLU A 167 1.24 0.08 -4.75
CA GLU A 167 1.20 -1.33 -4.35
C GLU A 167 0.30 -2.16 -5.29
N LEU A 168 -0.92 -1.68 -5.59
CA LEU A 168 -1.85 -2.39 -6.46
C LEU A 168 -1.34 -2.52 -7.90
N THR A 169 -0.69 -1.48 -8.43
CA THR A 169 -0.09 -1.53 -9.78
C THR A 169 1.11 -2.47 -9.84
N ALA A 170 1.88 -2.61 -8.76
CA ALA A 170 2.94 -3.62 -8.67
C ALA A 170 2.36 -5.05 -8.74
N VAL A 171 1.29 -5.34 -7.99
CA VAL A 171 0.60 -6.63 -8.06
C VAL A 171 0.01 -6.87 -9.45
N ALA A 172 -0.69 -5.88 -10.00
CA ALA A 172 -1.37 -5.99 -11.29
C ALA A 172 -0.40 -6.29 -12.44
N THR A 173 0.75 -5.63 -12.46
CA THR A 173 1.76 -5.80 -13.52
C THR A 173 2.57 -7.09 -13.41
N GLY A 174 2.54 -7.75 -12.24
CA GLY A 174 3.12 -9.08 -12.02
C GLY A 174 2.14 -10.25 -12.19
N THR A 175 0.85 -9.98 -12.45
CA THR A 175 -0.21 -10.99 -12.53
C THR A 175 -1.05 -10.80 -13.81
N SER A 176 -2.35 -11.09 -13.77
CA SER A 176 -3.26 -10.96 -14.93
C SER A 176 -3.73 -9.53 -15.19
N GLY A 177 -3.43 -8.58 -14.30
CA GLY A 177 -3.87 -7.19 -14.40
C GLY A 177 -5.34 -6.98 -14.05
N ALA A 178 -6.04 -7.99 -13.52
CA ALA A 178 -7.46 -7.91 -13.16
C ALA A 178 -7.78 -6.72 -12.22
N GLN A 179 -6.83 -6.39 -11.33
CA GLN A 179 -6.92 -5.32 -10.34
C GLN A 179 -7.02 -3.92 -10.98
N LEU A 180 -6.49 -3.74 -12.20
CA LEU A 180 -6.54 -2.45 -12.91
C LEU A 180 -7.99 -2.03 -13.22
N THR A 181 -8.88 -3.00 -13.47
CA THR A 181 -10.30 -2.69 -13.68
C THR A 181 -10.94 -2.15 -12.39
N GLY A 182 -10.62 -2.76 -11.25
CA GLY A 182 -11.06 -2.29 -9.93
C GLY A 182 -10.51 -0.90 -9.61
N LEU A 183 -9.23 -0.65 -9.89
CA LEU A 183 -8.58 0.64 -9.67
C LEU A 183 -9.22 1.76 -10.50
N ARG A 184 -9.57 1.49 -11.76
CA ARG A 184 -10.31 2.45 -12.61
C ARG A 184 -11.71 2.73 -12.09
N ALA A 185 -12.43 1.70 -11.67
CA ALA A 185 -13.75 1.88 -11.06
C ALA A 185 -13.66 2.72 -9.78
N TRP A 186 -12.66 2.46 -8.94
CA TRP A 186 -12.38 3.25 -7.73
C TRP A 186 -12.06 4.71 -8.08
N ALA A 187 -11.18 4.97 -9.06
CA ALA A 187 -10.82 6.33 -9.46
C ALA A 187 -12.02 7.10 -10.05
N ALA A 188 -12.87 6.43 -10.82
CA ALA A 188 -14.11 7.02 -11.33
C ALA A 188 -15.07 7.39 -10.20
N GLU A 189 -15.17 6.56 -9.16
CA GLU A 189 -15.98 6.86 -7.98
C GLU A 189 -15.42 8.05 -7.19
N GLN A 190 -14.11 8.07 -6.91
CA GLN A 190 -13.49 9.20 -6.20
C GLN A 190 -13.62 10.51 -6.98
N SER A 191 -13.56 10.47 -8.31
CA SER A 191 -13.77 11.65 -9.15
C SER A 191 -15.16 12.25 -8.98
N ARG A 192 -16.21 11.41 -8.85
CA ARG A 192 -17.58 11.88 -8.58
C ARG A 192 -17.68 12.47 -7.19
N LEU A 193 -17.14 11.79 -6.18
CA LEU A 193 -17.15 12.26 -4.80
C LEU A 193 -16.43 13.61 -4.64
N LEU A 194 -15.29 13.81 -5.32
CA LEU A 194 -14.60 15.09 -5.35
C LEU A 194 -15.45 16.16 -6.03
N ALA A 195 -16.04 15.87 -7.19
CA ALA A 195 -16.91 16.81 -7.89
C ALA A 195 -18.09 17.27 -7.01
N ASP A 196 -18.72 16.35 -6.29
CA ASP A 196 -19.80 16.64 -5.35
C ASP A 196 -19.33 17.44 -4.12
N LEU A 197 -18.07 17.27 -3.71
CA LEU A 197 -17.46 18.00 -2.59
C LEU A 197 -17.10 19.45 -2.96
N ARG A 198 -16.92 19.78 -4.25
CA ARG A 198 -16.48 21.10 -4.73
C ARG A 198 -17.20 22.30 -4.10
N PRO A 199 -18.54 22.31 -3.93
CA PRO A 199 -19.24 23.45 -3.34
C PRO A 199 -18.93 23.67 -1.85
N SER A 200 -18.45 22.63 -1.16
CA SER A 200 -18.16 22.63 0.28
C SER A 200 -16.69 22.89 0.59
N VAL A 201 -15.85 23.15 -0.42
CA VAL A 201 -14.42 23.41 -0.22
C VAL A 201 -14.24 24.79 0.42
N PRO A 202 -13.66 24.90 1.63
CA PRO A 202 -13.44 26.18 2.28
C PRO A 202 -12.37 27.01 1.58
N GLU A 203 -12.44 28.33 1.79
CA GLU A 203 -11.37 29.24 1.39
C GLU A 203 -10.06 28.81 2.05
N GLY A 204 -8.98 28.75 1.25
CA GLY A 204 -7.68 28.25 1.70
C GLY A 204 -7.44 26.75 1.48
N ALA A 205 -8.45 25.94 1.15
CA ALA A 205 -8.29 24.51 0.82
C ALA A 205 -8.29 24.20 -0.68
N GLY A 206 -8.53 25.19 -1.55
CA GLY A 206 -8.68 25.00 -3.00
C GLY A 206 -7.51 24.29 -3.67
N ALA A 207 -6.26 24.66 -3.35
CA ALA A 207 -5.08 24.02 -3.93
C ALA A 207 -4.95 22.53 -3.54
N ALA A 208 -5.26 22.18 -2.29
CA ALA A 208 -5.27 20.78 -1.84
C ALA A 208 -6.36 19.98 -2.57
N TYR A 209 -7.54 20.59 -2.77
CA TYR A 209 -8.62 19.98 -3.53
C TYR A 209 -8.22 19.73 -4.99
N ASP A 210 -7.66 20.74 -5.67
CA ASP A 210 -7.26 20.61 -7.07
C ASP A 210 -6.14 19.55 -7.23
N ASN A 211 -5.23 19.44 -6.26
CA ASN A 211 -4.23 18.37 -6.20
C ASN A 211 -4.85 16.98 -6.05
N ALA A 212 -5.90 16.83 -5.23
CA ALA A 212 -6.63 15.57 -5.07
C ALA A 212 -7.34 15.16 -6.37
N VAL A 213 -8.00 16.11 -7.06
CA VAL A 213 -8.61 15.86 -8.37
C VAL A 213 -7.57 15.42 -9.39
N ALA A 214 -6.45 16.15 -9.49
CA ALA A 214 -5.37 15.81 -10.40
C ALA A 214 -4.73 14.44 -10.07
N LEU A 215 -4.66 14.05 -8.79
CA LEU A 215 -4.17 12.75 -8.38
C LEU A 215 -5.08 11.61 -8.88
N VAL A 216 -6.39 11.71 -8.66
CA VAL A 216 -7.34 10.68 -9.09
C VAL A 216 -7.35 10.52 -10.62
N ASP A 217 -7.28 11.62 -11.35
CA ASP A 217 -7.14 11.60 -12.82
C ASP A 217 -5.83 10.93 -13.27
N ARG A 218 -4.70 11.17 -12.57
CA ARG A 218 -3.46 10.41 -12.83
C ARG A 218 -3.61 8.91 -12.55
N VAL A 219 -4.34 8.53 -11.50
CA VAL A 219 -4.59 7.11 -11.17
C VAL A 219 -5.40 6.43 -12.27
N ASP A 220 -6.51 7.01 -12.75
CA ASP A 220 -7.30 6.41 -13.83
C ASP A 220 -6.47 6.27 -15.12
N ARG A 221 -5.74 7.32 -15.51
CA ARG A 221 -4.87 7.26 -16.70
C ARG A 221 -3.76 6.22 -16.54
N ARG A 222 -3.14 6.10 -15.37
CA ARG A 222 -2.11 5.09 -15.09
C ARG A 222 -2.70 3.69 -15.22
N ALA A 223 -3.85 3.44 -14.60
CA ALA A 223 -4.51 2.14 -14.63
C ALA A 223 -4.96 1.76 -16.05
N ALA A 224 -5.50 2.71 -16.83
CA ALA A 224 -5.86 2.51 -18.22
C ALA A 224 -4.63 2.18 -19.09
N ALA A 225 -3.56 2.97 -18.99
CA ALA A 225 -2.35 2.76 -19.78
C ALA A 225 -1.64 1.44 -19.45
N LEU A 226 -1.68 0.99 -18.20
CA LEU A 226 -1.17 -0.34 -17.84
C LEU A 226 -2.09 -1.45 -18.38
N ALA A 227 -3.42 -1.27 -18.29
CA ALA A 227 -4.40 -2.26 -18.75
C ALA A 227 -4.29 -2.53 -20.26
N GLU A 228 -4.12 -1.46 -21.05
CA GLU A 228 -3.88 -1.54 -22.50
C GLU A 228 -2.62 -2.35 -22.86
N ARG A 229 -1.66 -2.43 -21.94
CA ARG A 229 -0.39 -3.12 -22.16
C ARG A 229 -0.33 -4.53 -21.59
N MET A 230 -1.36 -5.01 -20.89
CA MET A 230 -1.35 -6.34 -20.26
C MET A 230 -1.21 -7.51 -21.25
N SER A 231 -1.49 -7.28 -22.54
CA SER A 231 -1.28 -8.26 -23.63
C SER A 231 0.10 -8.14 -24.31
N CYS A 232 0.88 -7.10 -23.99
CA CYS A 232 2.18 -6.85 -24.58
C CYS A 232 3.29 -7.59 -23.82
N TYR A 233 4.36 -7.97 -24.51
CA TYR A 233 5.55 -8.54 -23.87
C TYR A 233 6.18 -7.57 -22.84
N GLN A 234 6.21 -6.28 -23.16
CA GLN A 234 6.72 -5.25 -22.26
C GLN A 234 5.57 -4.41 -21.71
N ILE A 235 5.16 -4.69 -20.47
CA ILE A 235 4.07 -3.96 -19.80
C ILE A 235 4.57 -2.60 -19.28
N THR A 236 5.68 -2.61 -18.55
CA THR A 236 6.25 -1.41 -17.89
C THR A 236 7.56 -0.98 -18.53
N SER A 237 7.90 0.30 -18.36
CA SER A 237 9.16 0.90 -18.84
C SER A 237 10.38 0.61 -17.94
N GLY A 238 10.16 -0.04 -16.79
CA GLY A 238 11.17 -0.18 -15.73
C GLY A 238 11.41 1.09 -14.89
N ARG A 239 10.68 2.18 -15.17
CA ARG A 239 10.69 3.41 -14.38
C ARG A 239 9.50 3.46 -13.42
N TYR A 240 9.62 4.25 -12.36
CA TYR A 240 8.63 4.36 -11.29
C TYR A 240 8.42 5.81 -10.86
N ASP A 241 7.22 6.13 -10.40
CA ASP A 241 6.86 7.38 -9.73
C ASP A 241 6.01 7.13 -8.48
N ASP A 242 5.33 8.16 -7.97
CA ASP A 242 4.51 8.08 -6.75
C ASP A 242 3.27 7.18 -6.88
N LEU A 243 2.92 6.75 -8.10
CA LEU A 243 1.83 5.82 -8.39
C LEU A 243 2.35 4.42 -8.78
N GLY A 244 3.64 4.16 -8.64
CA GLY A 244 4.26 2.88 -8.98
C GLY A 244 4.82 2.84 -10.39
N ALA A 245 4.74 1.68 -11.04
CA ALA A 245 5.41 1.45 -12.32
C ALA A 245 4.83 2.31 -13.45
N LEU A 246 5.70 2.86 -14.30
CA LEU A 246 5.31 3.60 -15.50
C LEU A 246 5.07 2.62 -16.67
N PRO A 247 3.96 2.76 -17.43
CA PRO A 247 3.72 1.94 -18.62
C PRO A 247 4.85 2.13 -19.64
N ALA A 248 5.18 1.09 -20.38
CA ALA A 248 6.11 1.22 -21.50
C ALA A 248 5.49 2.08 -22.62
N THR A 249 6.33 2.82 -23.34
CA THR A 249 5.92 3.70 -24.45
C THR A 249 6.26 3.14 -25.82
N GLY A 250 7.02 2.05 -25.88
CA GLY A 250 7.36 1.34 -27.11
C GLY A 250 6.18 0.53 -27.68
N GLY A 251 6.36 0.04 -28.91
CA GLY A 251 5.37 -0.79 -29.60
C GLY A 251 4.92 -2.00 -28.78
N CYS A 252 3.65 -2.36 -28.90
CA CYS A 252 3.09 -3.55 -28.26
C CYS A 252 3.35 -4.77 -29.14
N ALA A 253 4.42 -5.51 -28.85
CA ALA A 253 4.58 -6.86 -29.38
C ALA A 253 3.66 -7.80 -28.58
N LEU A 254 2.59 -8.28 -29.23
CA LEU A 254 1.69 -9.29 -28.64
C LEU A 254 2.44 -10.62 -28.50
N GLY A 255 2.14 -11.39 -27.47
CA GLY A 255 2.74 -12.71 -27.26
C GLY A 255 2.42 -13.66 -28.42
N GLY A 256 3.33 -13.74 -29.39
CA GLY A 256 3.25 -14.61 -30.56
C GLY A 256 4.45 -14.42 -31.46
N ILE A 257 5.49 -15.23 -31.21
CA ILE A 257 6.79 -15.30 -31.92
C ILE A 257 7.57 -13.96 -31.86
N PRO A 258 8.83 -13.94 -31.38
CA PRO A 258 9.65 -12.73 -31.49
C PRO A 258 9.63 -12.26 -32.95
N PRO A 259 9.50 -10.96 -33.23
CA PRO A 259 9.62 -10.48 -34.59
C PRO A 259 10.92 -11.03 -35.15
N ALA A 260 10.83 -11.78 -36.26
CA ALA A 260 12.01 -12.15 -37.00
C ALA A 260 12.76 -10.85 -37.27
N ASP A 261 14.07 -10.84 -36.97
CA ASP A 261 14.94 -9.74 -37.35
C ASP A 261 14.62 -9.35 -38.80
N PRO A 262 14.56 -8.05 -39.13
CA PRO A 262 14.38 -7.65 -40.51
C PRO A 262 15.45 -8.37 -41.32
N ALA A 263 15.03 -9.29 -42.19
CA ALA A 263 15.92 -9.94 -43.11
C ALA A 263 16.63 -8.82 -43.89
N ASP A 264 17.94 -8.73 -43.75
CA ASP A 264 18.77 -7.89 -44.60
C ASP A 264 18.35 -8.15 -46.05
N PRO A 265 18.17 -7.09 -46.86
CA PRO A 265 17.86 -7.28 -48.27
C PRO A 265 18.98 -8.13 -48.88
N ALA A 266 18.59 -9.31 -49.38
CA ALA A 266 19.48 -10.25 -50.03
C ALA A 266 20.27 -9.54 -51.14
N ASP A 267 21.58 -9.52 -51.00
CA ASP A 267 22.53 -9.13 -52.03
C ASP A 267 22.36 -10.08 -53.24
N PRO A 268 22.01 -9.57 -54.44
CA PRO A 268 21.86 -10.40 -55.63
C PRO A 268 23.24 -10.73 -56.21
N GLY A 269 24.03 -11.54 -55.49
CA GLY A 269 25.45 -11.73 -55.82
C GLY A 269 26.08 -13.07 -55.49
N ILE A 270 25.42 -14.01 -54.80
CA ILE A 270 26.06 -15.27 -54.37
C ILE A 270 25.20 -16.48 -54.72
N PRO A 271 25.71 -17.45 -55.52
CA PRO A 271 24.97 -18.67 -55.84
C PRO A 271 24.88 -19.61 -54.62
N ALA A 272 23.77 -20.35 -54.54
CA ALA A 272 23.43 -21.26 -53.45
C ALA A 272 24.51 -22.31 -53.16
N PRO A 273 24.78 -22.66 -51.88
CA PRO A 273 25.73 -23.70 -51.54
C PRO A 273 25.14 -25.09 -51.77
N VAL A 274 25.94 -25.94 -52.41
CA VAL A 274 25.70 -27.36 -52.62
C VAL A 274 25.82 -28.12 -51.28
N PRO A 275 25.00 -29.13 -50.97
CA PRO A 275 25.12 -29.88 -49.73
C PRO A 275 26.35 -30.79 -49.79
N VAL A 276 27.26 -30.66 -48.82
CA VAL A 276 28.36 -31.61 -48.62
C VAL A 276 28.26 -32.20 -47.22
N ASP A 277 28.32 -33.53 -47.19
CA ASP A 277 28.20 -34.40 -46.03
C ASP A 277 29.18 -34.10 -44.88
N ARG A 278 28.67 -34.34 -43.68
CA ARG A 278 29.36 -34.35 -42.38
C ARG A 278 30.41 -35.48 -42.33
N PRO A 279 31.58 -35.24 -41.73
CA PRO A 279 31.95 -36.05 -40.56
C PRO A 279 32.60 -35.26 -39.40
N GLU A 280 32.28 -35.77 -38.20
CA GLU A 280 33.00 -35.81 -36.91
C GLU A 280 34.00 -34.72 -36.46
N SER A 281 33.78 -34.24 -35.23
CA SER A 281 34.74 -33.49 -34.37
C SER A 281 36.02 -34.29 -34.06
N PRO A 282 37.13 -33.61 -33.70
CA PRO A 282 37.41 -33.43 -32.26
C PRO A 282 38.09 -32.10 -31.85
N THR A 283 37.76 -31.67 -30.62
CA THR A 283 38.64 -31.20 -29.52
C THR A 283 39.64 -30.03 -29.71
N VAL A 284 39.33 -28.93 -28.97
CA VAL A 284 40.18 -28.03 -28.15
C VAL A 284 41.32 -27.23 -28.82
N ALA A 285 41.25 -25.89 -28.76
CA ALA A 285 42.31 -25.01 -28.24
C ALA A 285 41.87 -23.53 -28.11
N THR A 286 42.38 -22.91 -27.05
CA THR A 286 42.36 -21.53 -26.53
C THR A 286 42.69 -20.42 -27.56
N PRO A 287 42.23 -19.16 -27.38
CA PRO A 287 42.55 -18.06 -28.31
C PRO A 287 43.93 -17.45 -28.05
N PRO A 288 44.63 -16.93 -29.08
CA PRO A 288 45.70 -15.97 -28.88
C PRO A 288 45.16 -14.53 -28.93
N VAL A 289 45.66 -13.74 -27.98
CA VAL A 289 45.73 -12.28 -28.01
C VAL A 289 46.80 -11.90 -29.04
N ASP A 290 46.52 -10.91 -29.89
CA ASP A 290 47.58 -10.20 -30.60
C ASP A 290 47.30 -8.70 -30.65
N ASP A 291 48.39 -7.96 -30.52
CA ASP A 291 48.51 -6.55 -30.16
C ASP A 291 48.99 -5.73 -31.37
N SER A 292 48.61 -4.44 -31.40
CA SER A 292 49.26 -3.31 -32.13
C SER A 292 49.04 -3.14 -33.65
N PRO A 293 49.33 -1.95 -34.25
CA PRO A 293 49.14 -0.55 -33.80
C PRO A 293 48.52 0.41 -34.87
N VAL A 294 48.37 1.66 -34.44
CA VAL A 294 47.81 2.89 -35.08
C VAL A 294 48.37 3.28 -36.46
N THR A 295 47.55 3.88 -37.33
CA THR A 295 47.94 5.00 -38.22
C THR A 295 46.73 5.93 -38.51
N ALA A 296 46.99 7.24 -38.62
CA ALA A 296 46.05 8.34 -38.47
C ALA A 296 45.63 9.07 -39.76
N THR A 297 44.50 9.80 -39.65
CA THR A 297 44.03 11.04 -40.34
C THR A 297 43.57 10.98 -41.82
N PRO A 298 42.69 11.90 -42.32
CA PRO A 298 42.29 13.22 -41.77
C PRO A 298 40.78 13.54 -41.68
N VAL A 299 40.53 14.70 -41.05
CA VAL A 299 39.25 15.37 -40.76
C VAL A 299 38.62 15.98 -42.01
N LEU A 300 37.28 15.89 -42.12
CA LEU A 300 36.45 16.78 -42.95
C LEU A 300 35.33 17.38 -42.07
N VAL A 301 35.31 18.71 -42.04
CA VAL A 301 34.45 19.58 -41.22
C VAL A 301 33.07 19.71 -41.87
N ALA A 302 32.00 19.63 -41.06
CA ALA A 302 30.64 20.05 -41.42
C ALA A 302 29.98 20.75 -40.21
N PRO A 303 29.09 21.75 -40.44
CA PRO A 303 28.82 22.83 -39.48
C PRO A 303 27.91 22.43 -38.32
N SER A 304 28.21 23.05 -37.17
CA SER A 304 27.55 22.95 -35.88
C SER A 304 26.15 23.57 -35.90
N PRO A 305 25.11 22.91 -35.34
CA PRO A 305 23.92 23.60 -34.86
C PRO A 305 24.21 24.25 -33.50
N GLU A 306 23.74 25.47 -33.33
CA GLU A 306 23.90 26.33 -32.17
C GLU A 306 23.21 25.72 -30.93
N ALA A 307 23.95 25.58 -29.83
CA ALA A 307 23.45 25.08 -28.55
C ALA A 307 22.78 26.20 -27.75
N PRO A 308 21.68 25.93 -27.02
CA PRO A 308 21.07 26.90 -26.11
C PRO A 308 22.00 27.26 -24.94
N PRO A 309 21.84 28.43 -24.30
CA PRO A 309 22.74 28.90 -23.25
C PRO A 309 22.78 27.94 -22.06
N VAL A 310 23.99 27.55 -21.67
CA VAL A 310 24.31 26.80 -20.46
C VAL A 310 23.97 27.66 -19.25
N ILE A 311 22.97 27.25 -18.47
CA ILE A 311 22.81 27.72 -17.10
C ILE A 311 23.85 26.98 -16.27
N GLU A 312 24.78 27.71 -15.65
CA GLU A 312 25.75 27.14 -14.72
C GLU A 312 25.01 26.49 -13.54
N THR A 313 25.02 25.17 -13.49
CA THR A 313 24.62 24.41 -12.30
C THR A 313 25.70 24.61 -11.24
N PRO A 314 25.38 25.06 -10.02
CA PRO A 314 26.37 25.07 -8.94
C PRO A 314 26.81 23.62 -8.63
N PRO A 315 28.07 23.42 -8.22
CA PRO A 315 28.59 22.07 -7.95
C PRO A 315 27.80 21.38 -6.83
N PRO A 316 27.70 20.04 -6.85
CA PRO A 316 27.04 19.31 -5.78
C PRO A 316 27.76 19.57 -4.46
N VAL A 317 27.02 20.08 -3.48
CA VAL A 317 27.50 20.17 -2.10
C VAL A 317 27.58 18.74 -1.55
N THR A 318 28.75 18.11 -1.70
CA THR A 318 29.13 16.92 -0.93
C THR A 318 29.21 17.30 0.53
N ARG A 319 28.11 17.12 1.28
CA ARG A 319 28.20 17.03 2.74
C ARG A 319 28.92 15.72 3.07
N PRO A 320 29.96 15.73 3.93
CA PRO A 320 30.55 14.49 4.42
C PRO A 320 29.47 13.66 5.12
N ARG A 321 29.31 12.40 4.71
CA ARG A 321 28.55 11.42 5.47
C ARG A 321 29.27 11.28 6.83
N PRO A 322 28.63 11.58 7.96
CA PRO A 322 29.25 11.31 9.25
C PRO A 322 29.54 9.80 9.36
N PRO A 323 30.66 9.39 9.96
CA PRO A 323 30.94 7.98 10.19
C PRO A 323 29.80 7.38 11.02
N ILE A 324 29.28 6.25 10.57
CA ILE A 324 28.39 5.42 11.38
C ILE A 324 29.26 4.85 12.50
N MET A 325 29.24 5.50 13.66
CA MET A 325 29.75 4.90 14.88
C MET A 325 28.80 3.76 15.29
N PRO A 326 29.29 2.54 15.53
CA PRO A 326 28.50 1.58 16.29
C PRO A 326 28.18 2.20 17.66
N PRO A 327 26.96 2.02 18.19
CA PRO A 327 26.61 2.57 19.50
C PRO A 327 27.59 2.05 20.56
N PRO A 328 28.05 2.89 21.51
CA PRO A 328 28.86 2.41 22.61
C PRO A 328 28.06 1.36 23.41
N PRO A 329 28.67 0.23 23.80
CA PRO A 329 27.97 -0.77 24.60
C PRO A 329 27.63 -0.17 25.97
N GLY A 330 26.34 -0.16 26.32
CA GLY A 330 25.89 0.01 27.69
C GLY A 330 25.26 1.35 28.10
N GLU A 331 24.68 2.13 27.18
CA GLU A 331 23.80 3.23 27.61
C GLU A 331 22.41 2.71 27.98
N LEU A 332 22.18 2.62 29.29
CA LEU A 332 20.88 2.30 29.89
C LEU A 332 19.85 3.34 29.47
N LEU A 333 18.88 2.95 28.64
CA LEU A 333 17.72 3.79 28.38
C LEU A 333 16.92 3.89 29.68
N ARG A 334 16.98 5.06 30.33
CA ARG A 334 16.25 5.38 31.54
C ARG A 334 14.97 6.11 31.17
N LEU A 335 13.85 5.39 31.24
CA LEU A 335 12.53 5.97 31.07
C LEU A 335 12.00 6.41 32.44
N PRO A 336 11.73 7.71 32.66
CA PRO A 336 11.10 8.16 33.89
C PRO A 336 9.70 7.54 34.02
N PRO A 337 9.24 7.25 35.23
CA PRO A 337 7.96 6.57 35.44
C PRO A 337 6.82 7.47 34.95
N LEU A 338 6.07 6.99 33.95
CA LEU A 338 4.91 7.69 33.40
C LEU A 338 3.72 7.75 34.37
N LEU A 339 3.83 7.10 35.54
CA LEU A 339 2.84 7.09 36.62
C LEU A 339 3.50 7.06 38.01
N PRO A 340 2.97 7.76 39.03
CA PRO A 340 3.54 7.75 40.37
C PRO A 340 3.52 6.35 41.00
N GLY A 341 4.69 5.88 41.44
CA GLY A 341 4.85 4.62 42.18
C GLY A 341 5.11 3.38 41.33
N LEU A 342 5.61 3.51 40.10
CA LEU A 342 6.25 2.42 39.35
C LEU A 342 7.78 2.52 39.44
N PRO A 343 8.51 1.40 39.50
CA PRO A 343 9.96 1.43 39.41
C PRO A 343 10.39 1.92 38.02
N GLU A 344 11.51 2.63 37.99
CA GLU A 344 12.20 3.04 36.75
C GLU A 344 12.47 1.81 35.89
N VAL A 345 12.06 1.84 34.62
CA VAL A 345 12.35 0.77 33.67
C VAL A 345 13.73 1.05 33.08
N ARG A 346 14.65 0.10 33.29
CA ARG A 346 16.01 0.12 32.73
C ARG A 346 16.10 -0.97 31.67
N VAL A 347 16.22 -0.56 30.41
CA VAL A 347 16.44 -1.48 29.30
C VAL A 347 17.92 -1.39 28.92
N GLY A 348 18.64 -2.50 29.07
CA GLY A 348 19.99 -2.68 28.55
C GLY A 348 19.95 -3.64 27.37
N TRP A 349 20.76 -3.37 26.35
CA TRP A 349 21.06 -4.28 25.24
C TRP A 349 22.50 -4.76 25.38
#